data_AF-A0A429RG91-F1
#
_entry.id   AF-A0A429RG91-F1
#
_cell.length_a   1.000
_cell.length_b   1.000
_cell.length_c   1.000
_cell.angle_alpha   90.00
_cell.angle_beta   90.00
_cell.angle_gamma   90.00
#
_symmetry.space_group_name_H-M   'P 1'
#
loop_
_entity.id
_entity.type
_entity.pdbx_description
1 polymer ?
#
loop_
_entity_poly.entity_id
_entity_poly.type
_entity_poly.pdbx_seq_one_letter_code
_entity_poly.pdbx_strand_id
1 'polypeptide(L)'
;MTSTSSVRRVALLAAALAALAVSCGTTPEPDRAAAGPGTAATAPATTGAPDATATDPTTAPTEPDAAPTPTGAPETPPVEKVRDAFATLQATLNESCTTDCSYFLNRVHRELQELDTAMKADPKGPGHFPEPIQKIAELNKTLAGDTSVENLKKHEKQLVGTRDFINTWMQGHPDDYR
;
A
#
# COMPACT_ATOMS: atom_id res chain seq x y z
N MET A 1 -6.26 -44.66 -41.86
CA MET A 1 -6.37 -45.55 -40.69
C MET A 1 -7.43 -45.00 -39.77
N THR A 2 -8.51 -45.73 -39.52
CA THR A 2 -9.60 -45.36 -38.62
C THR A 2 -9.54 -46.25 -37.39
N SER A 3 -9.51 -45.65 -36.19
CA SER A 3 -9.75 -46.35 -34.92
C SER A 3 -10.50 -45.45 -33.96
N THR A 4 -11.83 -45.57 -33.96
CA THR A 4 -12.68 -45.20 -32.84
C THR A 4 -12.78 -46.37 -31.88
N SER A 5 -12.64 -46.11 -30.57
CA SER A 5 -13.40 -46.72 -29.45
C SER A 5 -12.55 -46.85 -28.18
N SER A 6 -12.96 -46.18 -27.11
CA SER A 6 -13.55 -46.92 -25.96
C SER A 6 -14.30 -45.97 -25.03
N VAL A 7 -15.59 -46.24 -24.81
CA VAL A 7 -16.46 -45.59 -23.82
C VAL A 7 -16.84 -46.65 -22.79
N ARG A 8 -17.12 -46.25 -21.53
CA ARG A 8 -17.44 -47.04 -20.30
C ARG A 8 -16.20 -47.24 -19.41
N ARG A 9 -16.23 -47.20 -18.07
CA ARG A 9 -17.28 -47.09 -17.01
C ARG A 9 -16.57 -46.58 -15.72
N VAL A 10 -17.18 -46.06 -14.64
CA VAL A 10 -18.59 -45.87 -14.22
C VAL A 10 -18.70 -44.57 -13.37
N ALA A 11 -19.48 -44.51 -12.28
CA ALA A 11 -19.60 -43.41 -11.30
C ALA A 11 -19.92 -43.99 -9.89
N LEU A 12 -20.18 -43.11 -8.89
CA LEU A 12 -20.61 -43.39 -7.48
C LEU A 12 -19.44 -43.79 -6.53
N LEU A 13 -19.34 -43.43 -5.25
CA LEU A 13 -20.17 -42.72 -4.23
C LEU A 13 -19.27 -41.67 -3.49
N ALA A 14 -19.67 -40.47 -3.05
CA ALA A 14 -20.71 -40.03 -2.10
C ALA A 14 -20.35 -40.12 -0.59
N ALA A 15 -20.22 -38.92 0.03
CA ALA A 15 -20.39 -38.53 1.44
C ALA A 15 -19.50 -39.09 2.58
N ALA A 16 -18.79 -38.16 3.24
CA ALA A 16 -18.53 -38.19 4.69
C ALA A 16 -18.77 -36.78 5.25
N LEU A 17 -19.49 -36.68 6.37
CA LEU A 17 -20.00 -35.43 6.96
C LEU A 17 -19.22 -35.02 8.21
N ALA A 18 -19.09 -33.69 8.38
CA ALA A 18 -19.07 -32.92 9.63
C ALA A 18 -18.39 -33.50 10.90
N ALA A 19 -17.31 -32.85 11.35
CA ALA A 19 -17.14 -32.39 12.75
C ALA A 19 -15.81 -31.63 12.96
N LEU A 20 -15.81 -30.30 12.87
CA LEU A 20 -14.81 -29.42 13.51
C LEU A 20 -15.47 -28.07 13.82
N ALA A 21 -16.29 -28.06 14.87
CA ALA A 21 -16.82 -26.85 15.46
C ALA A 21 -16.07 -26.52 16.76
N VAL A 22 -16.05 -25.23 17.10
CA VAL A 22 -15.60 -24.65 18.39
C VAL A 22 -14.08 -24.65 18.62
N SER A 23 -13.49 -23.47 18.41
CA SER A 23 -12.69 -22.82 19.46
C SER A 23 -12.87 -21.31 19.39
N CYS A 24 -13.82 -20.78 20.18
CA CYS A 24 -13.91 -19.34 20.43
C CYS A 24 -12.88 -18.97 21.50
N GLY A 25 -11.78 -18.34 21.10
CA GLY A 25 -10.80 -17.75 22.00
C GLY A 25 -11.09 -16.28 22.28
N THR A 26 -12.14 -15.99 23.08
CA THR A 26 -12.38 -14.63 23.58
C THR A 26 -11.42 -14.32 24.72
N THR A 27 -10.28 -13.70 24.43
CA THR A 27 -9.39 -13.15 25.46
C THR A 27 -9.99 -11.86 26.01
N PRO A 28 -10.19 -11.72 27.33
CA PRO A 28 -10.74 -10.51 27.92
C PRO A 28 -9.73 -9.35 27.88
N GLU A 29 -10.27 -8.17 27.56
CA GLU A 29 -9.58 -6.88 27.56
C GLU A 29 -9.20 -6.46 29.00
N PRO A 30 -7.95 -6.07 29.29
CA PRO A 30 -7.61 -5.45 30.55
C PRO A 30 -7.94 -3.95 30.52
N ASP A 31 -9.01 -3.58 31.21
CA ASP A 31 -9.35 -2.19 31.57
C ASP A 31 -8.12 -1.40 32.04
N ARG A 32 -7.75 -0.31 31.33
CA ARG A 32 -7.09 0.81 32.02
C ARG A 32 -7.27 2.20 31.38
N ALA A 33 -8.11 2.97 32.07
CA ALA A 33 -8.01 4.41 32.33
C ALA A 33 -8.13 5.39 31.15
N ALA A 34 -9.29 6.05 31.13
CA ALA A 34 -9.42 7.37 30.53
C ALA A 34 -8.55 8.42 31.26
N ALA A 35 -7.80 9.19 30.47
CA ALA A 35 -7.39 10.56 30.74
C ALA A 35 -7.63 11.30 29.42
N GLY A 36 -8.47 12.33 29.33
CA GLY A 36 -8.53 13.51 30.18
C GLY A 36 -8.05 14.69 29.31
N PRO A 37 -8.90 15.64 28.89
CA PRO A 37 -8.54 16.63 27.88
C PRO A 37 -7.58 17.69 28.47
N GLY A 38 -6.28 17.55 28.15
CA GLY A 38 -5.21 18.42 28.62
C GLY A 38 -5.06 19.71 27.81
N THR A 39 -5.78 20.75 28.25
CA THR A 39 -5.38 22.17 28.26
C THR A 39 -4.58 22.74 27.08
N ALA A 40 -5.23 23.62 26.30
CA ALA A 40 -4.56 24.52 25.38
C ALA A 40 -3.59 25.47 26.11
N ALA A 41 -2.33 25.53 25.66
CA ALA A 41 -1.35 26.51 26.14
C ALA A 41 -1.38 27.78 25.27
N THR A 42 -2.01 28.83 25.78
CA THR A 42 -1.94 30.17 25.20
C THR A 42 -0.57 30.80 25.49
N ALA A 43 0.08 31.38 24.48
CA ALA A 43 1.25 32.25 24.63
C ALA A 43 0.96 33.61 23.96
N PRO A 44 1.56 34.72 24.44
CA PRO A 44 0.88 36.01 24.45
C PRO A 44 1.01 36.85 23.18
N ALA A 45 -0.01 37.68 22.95
CA ALA A 45 0.07 38.78 22.00
C ALA A 45 1.11 39.82 22.46
N THR A 46 1.93 40.31 21.55
CA THR A 46 2.79 41.47 21.77
C THR A 46 2.28 42.64 20.95
N THR A 47 1.78 43.68 21.62
CA THR A 47 1.31 44.92 20.99
C THR A 47 2.51 45.83 20.72
N GLY A 48 2.65 46.37 19.51
CA GLY A 48 3.74 47.30 19.19
C GLY A 48 3.76 47.80 17.75
N ALA A 49 3.01 48.87 17.48
CA ALA A 49 3.12 49.72 16.30
C ALA A 49 2.55 51.12 16.63
N PRO A 50 2.87 52.19 15.88
CA PRO A 50 3.90 52.36 14.86
C PRO A 50 4.92 53.48 15.26
N ASP A 51 5.89 53.83 14.42
CA ASP A 51 5.86 55.08 13.65
C ASP A 51 7.04 55.16 12.64
N ALA A 52 6.96 56.08 11.68
CA ALA A 52 7.90 56.21 10.57
C ALA A 52 8.72 57.51 10.62
N THR A 53 9.99 57.47 10.18
CA THR A 53 10.65 58.64 9.58
C THR A 53 11.74 58.18 8.62
N ALA A 54 11.84 58.83 7.46
CA ALA A 54 12.75 58.47 6.37
C ALA A 54 14.01 59.34 6.34
N THR A 55 15.14 58.80 5.91
CA THR A 55 16.07 59.46 4.98
C THR A 55 17.06 58.47 4.35
N ASP A 56 17.60 58.85 3.20
CA ASP A 56 18.21 58.01 2.15
C ASP A 56 19.78 58.08 2.18
N PRO A 57 20.53 57.55 1.20
CA PRO A 57 21.19 56.24 1.25
C PRO A 57 22.70 56.29 1.57
N THR A 58 23.29 55.13 1.87
CA THR A 58 24.74 54.89 1.65
C THR A 58 25.05 53.43 1.31
N THR A 59 25.81 53.29 0.23
CA THR A 59 26.54 52.18 -0.40
C THR A 59 26.74 50.85 0.38
N ALA A 60 26.59 49.74 -0.37
CA ALA A 60 26.76 48.34 0.04
C ALA A 60 28.17 47.97 0.57
N PRO A 61 28.32 46.77 1.17
CA PRO A 61 28.68 45.61 0.34
C PRO A 61 27.71 44.43 0.43
N THR A 62 27.58 43.70 -0.67
CA THR A 62 26.85 42.43 -0.80
C THR A 62 27.54 41.31 -0.04
N GLU A 63 26.89 40.73 0.98
CA GLU A 63 27.25 39.41 1.48
C GLU A 63 26.70 38.31 0.55
N PRO A 64 27.44 37.21 0.33
CA PRO A 64 27.05 36.20 -0.65
C PRO A 64 25.88 35.34 -0.17
N ASP A 65 25.01 35.05 -1.12
CA ASP A 65 23.91 34.09 -1.10
C ASP A 65 24.22 32.83 -0.26
N ALA A 66 23.63 32.76 0.94
CA ALA A 66 23.65 31.55 1.76
C ALA A 66 22.68 30.53 1.15
N ALA A 67 23.17 29.82 0.13
CA ALA A 67 22.41 28.81 -0.58
C ALA A 67 21.68 27.87 0.40
N PRO A 68 20.37 27.60 0.20
CA PRO A 68 19.62 26.75 1.11
C PRO A 68 20.27 25.37 1.12
N THR A 69 20.83 25.00 2.28
CA THR A 69 21.30 23.64 2.49
C THR A 69 20.08 22.73 2.32
N PRO A 70 20.07 21.77 1.38
CA PRO A 70 19.00 20.81 1.35
C PRO A 70 19.13 19.97 2.62
N THR A 71 18.26 20.25 3.59
CA THR A 71 18.01 19.34 4.71
C THR A 71 17.42 18.07 4.11
N GLY A 72 18.30 17.19 3.65
CA GLY A 72 17.94 15.87 3.16
C GLY A 72 17.21 15.16 4.30
N ALA A 73 15.93 14.90 4.12
CA ALA A 73 15.23 13.95 4.96
C ALA A 73 16.03 12.63 4.91
N PRO A 74 16.22 11.93 6.05
CA PRO A 74 16.95 10.68 6.05
C PRO A 74 16.30 9.71 5.04
N GLU A 75 17.08 9.20 4.08
CA GLU A 75 16.54 8.28 3.09
C GLU A 75 16.13 6.98 3.77
N THR A 76 14.83 6.66 3.72
CA THR A 76 14.28 5.40 4.20
C THR A 76 14.99 4.22 3.53
N PRO A 77 15.57 3.27 4.30
CA PRO A 77 16.19 2.06 3.76
C PRO A 77 15.25 1.30 2.82
N PRO A 78 15.73 0.67 1.73
CA PRO A 78 14.79 0.16 0.72
C PRO A 78 13.93 -1.04 1.17
N VAL A 79 14.40 -1.85 2.13
CA VAL A 79 13.54 -2.89 2.76
C VAL A 79 12.35 -2.28 3.51
N GLU A 80 12.56 -1.13 4.17
CA GLU A 80 11.48 -0.39 4.83
C GLU A 80 10.48 0.16 3.79
N LYS A 81 10.93 0.52 2.58
CA LYS A 81 10.03 0.90 1.47
C LYS A 81 9.15 -0.27 1.01
N VAL A 82 9.67 -1.50 0.95
CA VAL A 82 8.86 -2.69 0.64
C VAL A 82 7.83 -2.95 1.74
N ARG A 83 8.26 -2.89 3.01
CA ARG A 83 7.39 -3.03 4.18
C ARG A 83 6.22 -2.04 4.15
N ASP A 84 6.54 -0.77 3.92
CA ASP A 84 5.58 0.33 4.02
C ASP A 84 4.61 0.31 2.82
N ALA A 85 5.09 0.06 1.59
CA ALA A 85 4.24 -0.13 0.42
C ALA A 85 3.37 -1.41 0.51
N PHE A 86 3.85 -2.46 1.18
CA PHE A 86 3.02 -3.62 1.45
C PHE A 86 1.92 -3.29 2.47
N ALA A 87 2.23 -2.52 3.52
CA ALA A 87 1.23 -2.08 4.49
C ALA A 87 0.11 -1.22 3.88
N THR A 88 0.41 -0.34 2.92
CA THR A 88 -0.61 0.44 2.21
C THR A 88 -1.48 -0.42 1.28
N LEU A 89 -0.90 -1.43 0.61
CA LEU A 89 -1.66 -2.45 -0.11
C LEU A 89 -2.59 -3.24 0.83
N GLN A 90 -2.08 -3.67 1.99
CA GLN A 90 -2.87 -4.40 2.99
C GLN A 90 -4.06 -3.59 3.51
N ALA A 91 -3.95 -2.27 3.63
CA ALA A 91 -5.06 -1.41 4.02
C ALA A 91 -6.29 -1.51 3.08
N THR A 92 -6.10 -1.98 1.85
CA THR A 92 -7.20 -2.19 0.89
C THR A 92 -7.92 -3.54 1.02
N LEU A 93 -7.42 -4.50 1.84
CA LEU A 93 -7.92 -5.88 1.85
C LEU A 93 -9.40 -6.01 2.27
N ASN A 94 -9.83 -5.17 3.20
CA ASN A 94 -11.22 -5.12 3.68
C ASN A 94 -12.12 -4.17 2.85
N GLU A 95 -11.57 -3.54 1.81
CA GLU A 95 -12.30 -2.66 0.89
C GLU A 95 -12.79 -3.44 -0.35
N SER A 96 -13.85 -2.93 -0.98
CA SER A 96 -14.51 -3.56 -2.14
C SER A 96 -15.22 -2.53 -3.02
N CYS A 97 -15.67 -2.97 -4.20
CA CYS A 97 -16.48 -2.17 -5.13
C CYS A 97 -17.92 -1.88 -4.67
N THR A 98 -18.31 -2.16 -3.42
CA THR A 98 -19.70 -2.00 -2.94
C THR A 98 -20.15 -0.53 -2.80
N THR A 99 -19.27 0.37 -2.34
CA THR A 99 -19.65 1.76 -2.02
C THR A 99 -19.04 2.78 -2.99
N ASP A 100 -17.71 2.77 -3.15
CA ASP A 100 -17.01 3.55 -4.17
C ASP A 100 -16.01 2.67 -4.92
N CYS A 101 -16.51 2.00 -5.94
CA CYS A 101 -15.73 1.15 -6.84
C CYS A 101 -14.65 1.95 -7.60
N SER A 102 -14.88 3.24 -7.88
CA SER A 102 -13.92 4.05 -8.63
C SER A 102 -12.69 4.37 -7.79
N TYR A 103 -12.89 4.77 -6.52
CA TYR A 103 -11.82 4.99 -5.55
C TYR A 103 -11.08 3.68 -5.26
N PHE A 104 -11.82 2.61 -4.92
CA PHE A 104 -11.24 1.32 -4.57
C PHE A 104 -10.32 0.75 -5.66
N LEU A 105 -10.78 0.72 -6.91
CA LEU A 105 -10.00 0.15 -8.02
C LEU A 105 -8.76 0.97 -8.35
N ASN A 106 -8.86 2.30 -8.34
CA ASN A 106 -7.70 3.18 -8.54
C ASN A 106 -6.68 3.03 -7.39
N ARG A 107 -7.17 2.89 -6.15
CA ARG A 107 -6.32 2.67 -4.98
C ARG A 107 -5.58 1.34 -5.09
N VAL A 108 -6.29 0.22 -5.26
CA VAL A 108 -5.68 -1.11 -5.42
C VAL A 108 -4.66 -1.12 -6.57
N HIS A 109 -4.98 -0.49 -7.71
CA HIS A 109 -4.03 -0.36 -8.80
C HIS A 109 -2.77 0.42 -8.40
N ARG A 110 -2.91 1.56 -7.73
CA ARG A 110 -1.78 2.38 -7.26
C ARG A 110 -0.90 1.62 -6.27
N GLU A 111 -1.47 1.06 -5.21
CA GLU A 111 -0.70 0.34 -4.18
C GLU A 111 0.09 -0.84 -4.79
N LEU A 112 -0.46 -1.50 -5.82
CA LEU A 112 0.25 -2.54 -6.57
C LEU A 112 1.46 -2.00 -7.37
N GLN A 113 1.37 -0.80 -7.98
CA GLN A 113 2.53 -0.20 -8.66
C GLN A 113 3.58 0.35 -7.68
N GLU A 114 3.15 0.89 -6.54
CA GLU A 114 4.06 1.37 -5.49
C GLU A 114 4.84 0.18 -4.89
N LEU A 115 4.19 -0.95 -4.63
CA LEU A 115 4.85 -2.17 -4.18
C LEU A 115 5.76 -2.78 -5.25
N ASP A 116 5.35 -2.83 -6.53
CA ASP A 116 6.21 -3.25 -7.65
C ASP A 116 7.51 -2.43 -7.72
N THR A 117 7.38 -1.11 -7.56
CA THR A 117 8.51 -0.18 -7.57
C THR A 117 9.43 -0.42 -6.37
N ALA A 118 8.87 -0.59 -5.17
CA ALA A 118 9.65 -0.88 -3.97
C ALA A 118 10.41 -2.22 -4.07
N MET A 119 9.73 -3.31 -4.48
CA MET A 119 10.32 -4.64 -4.62
C MET A 119 11.44 -4.69 -5.67
N LYS A 120 11.34 -3.89 -6.75
CA LYS A 120 12.40 -3.76 -7.76
C LYS A 120 13.59 -2.92 -7.30
N ALA A 121 13.38 -2.02 -6.36
CA ALA A 121 14.39 -1.12 -5.80
C ALA A 121 15.07 -1.67 -4.52
N ASP A 122 14.65 -2.84 -4.02
CA ASP A 122 15.28 -3.51 -2.88
C ASP A 122 16.75 -3.88 -3.18
N PRO A 123 17.68 -3.83 -2.20
CA PRO A 123 19.10 -4.03 -2.46
C PRO A 123 19.46 -5.50 -2.76
N LYS A 124 18.59 -6.45 -2.40
CA LYS A 124 18.68 -7.86 -2.81
C LYS A 124 18.22 -8.06 -4.27
N GLY A 125 17.60 -7.04 -4.86
CA GLY A 125 17.17 -6.97 -6.26
C GLY A 125 15.84 -7.66 -6.55
N PRO A 126 15.29 -7.49 -7.77
CA PRO A 126 13.98 -8.04 -8.15
C PRO A 126 13.91 -9.58 -8.13
N GLY A 127 15.06 -10.27 -8.10
CA GLY A 127 15.12 -11.71 -7.89
C GLY A 127 14.68 -12.17 -6.50
N HIS A 128 14.54 -11.24 -5.54
CA HIS A 128 14.03 -11.53 -4.20
C HIS A 128 12.50 -11.67 -4.17
N PHE A 129 11.77 -10.94 -5.03
CA PHE A 129 10.31 -10.93 -5.09
C PHE A 129 9.78 -11.44 -6.46
N PRO A 130 10.22 -12.62 -6.94
CA PRO A 130 9.98 -13.03 -8.32
C PRO A 130 8.49 -13.20 -8.64
N GLU A 131 7.73 -13.84 -7.74
CA GLU A 131 6.30 -14.10 -7.96
C GLU A 131 5.42 -12.84 -7.83
N PRO A 132 5.56 -11.97 -6.79
CA PRO A 132 4.82 -10.72 -6.74
C PRO A 132 5.05 -9.80 -7.95
N ILE A 133 6.33 -9.61 -8.35
CA ILE A 133 6.69 -8.80 -9.52
C ILE A 133 6.09 -9.39 -10.80
N GLN A 134 6.18 -10.72 -10.99
CA GLN A 134 5.55 -11.38 -12.13
C GLN A 134 4.03 -11.16 -12.13
N LYS A 135 3.38 -11.26 -10.97
CA LYS A 135 1.92 -11.09 -10.87
C LYS A 135 1.47 -9.68 -11.26
N ILE A 136 2.20 -8.65 -10.84
CA ILE A 136 1.91 -7.27 -11.23
C ILE A 136 2.22 -7.04 -12.72
N ALA A 137 3.28 -7.66 -13.27
CA ALA A 137 3.54 -7.61 -14.71
C ALA A 137 2.43 -8.27 -15.56
N GLU A 138 1.86 -9.40 -15.11
CA GLU A 138 0.69 -10.04 -15.74
C GLU A 138 -0.55 -9.14 -15.71
N LEU A 139 -0.79 -8.46 -14.59
CA LEU A 139 -1.87 -7.47 -14.47
C LEU A 139 -1.64 -6.28 -15.41
N ASN A 140 -0.45 -5.68 -15.39
CA ASN A 140 -0.11 -4.52 -16.23
C ASN A 140 -0.24 -4.84 -17.73
N LYS A 141 0.15 -6.05 -18.14
CA LYS A 141 -0.08 -6.56 -19.51
C LYS A 141 -1.58 -6.72 -19.83
N THR A 142 -2.38 -7.15 -18.85
CA THR A 142 -3.84 -7.28 -19.00
C THR A 142 -4.53 -5.92 -19.13
N LEU A 143 -4.09 -4.92 -18.36
CA LEU A 143 -4.59 -3.55 -18.41
C LEU A 143 -4.09 -2.79 -19.66
N ALA A 144 -3.00 -3.23 -20.29
CA ALA A 144 -2.40 -2.64 -21.48
C ALA A 144 -2.05 -1.13 -21.34
N GLY A 145 -1.77 -0.69 -20.10
CA GLY A 145 -1.49 0.70 -19.76
C GLY A 145 -2.74 1.59 -19.60
N ASP A 146 -3.94 1.09 -19.88
CA ASP A 146 -5.19 1.81 -19.66
C ASP A 146 -5.63 1.70 -18.18
N THR A 147 -5.42 2.79 -17.45
CA THR A 147 -5.79 2.95 -16.04
C THR A 147 -7.13 3.67 -15.83
N SER A 148 -7.95 3.82 -16.89
CA SER A 148 -9.29 4.38 -16.76
C SER A 148 -10.17 3.53 -15.83
N VAL A 149 -11.09 4.19 -15.11
CA VAL A 149 -12.05 3.51 -14.21
C VAL A 149 -12.82 2.40 -14.94
N GLU A 150 -13.15 2.61 -16.22
CA GLU A 150 -13.88 1.63 -17.02
C GLU A 150 -13.05 0.37 -17.30
N ASN A 151 -11.77 0.52 -17.67
CA ASN A 151 -10.89 -0.62 -17.88
C ASN A 151 -10.50 -1.32 -16.57
N LEU A 152 -10.21 -0.55 -15.51
CA LEU A 152 -9.96 -1.13 -14.18
C LEU A 152 -11.17 -1.93 -13.68
N LYS A 153 -12.40 -1.43 -13.89
CA LYS A 153 -13.64 -2.14 -13.50
C LYS A 153 -13.89 -3.39 -14.32
N LYS A 154 -13.65 -3.34 -15.63
CA LYS A 154 -13.65 -4.51 -16.52
C LYS A 154 -12.66 -5.60 -16.06
N HIS A 155 -11.59 -5.21 -15.38
CA HIS A 155 -10.53 -6.09 -14.86
C HIS A 155 -10.49 -6.18 -13.30
N GLU A 156 -11.60 -5.86 -12.62
CA GLU A 156 -11.71 -5.87 -11.15
C GLU A 156 -11.21 -7.18 -10.52
N LYS A 157 -11.62 -8.33 -11.07
CA LYS A 157 -11.24 -9.64 -10.56
C LYS A 157 -9.72 -9.90 -10.66
N GLN A 158 -9.07 -9.35 -11.67
CA GLN A 158 -7.62 -9.46 -11.86
C GLN A 158 -6.86 -8.54 -10.89
N LEU A 159 -7.36 -7.32 -10.66
CA LEU A 159 -6.83 -6.40 -9.64
C LEU A 159 -6.90 -7.00 -8.23
N VAL A 160 -8.10 -7.40 -7.81
CA VAL A 160 -8.35 -7.99 -6.49
C VAL A 160 -7.60 -9.31 -6.34
N GLY A 161 -7.62 -10.19 -7.35
CA GLY A 161 -6.88 -11.45 -7.31
C GLY A 161 -5.36 -11.27 -7.25
N THR A 162 -4.81 -10.20 -7.83
CA THR A 162 -3.39 -9.86 -7.73
C THR A 162 -3.03 -9.34 -6.33
N ARG A 163 -3.85 -8.44 -5.76
CA ARG A 163 -3.74 -7.99 -4.36
C ARG A 163 -3.74 -9.17 -3.38
N ASP A 164 -4.71 -10.07 -3.52
CA ASP A 164 -4.92 -11.18 -2.59
C ASP A 164 -3.82 -12.26 -2.72
N PHE A 165 -3.36 -12.52 -3.95
CA PHE A 165 -2.18 -13.36 -4.20
C PHE A 165 -0.94 -12.79 -3.50
N ILE A 166 -0.64 -11.50 -3.69
CA ILE A 166 0.56 -10.87 -3.12
C ILE A 166 0.47 -10.82 -1.60
N ASN A 167 -0.69 -10.48 -1.02
CA ASN A 167 -0.87 -10.56 0.43
C ASN A 167 -0.60 -11.97 0.96
N THR A 168 -1.10 -13.01 0.29
CA THR A 168 -0.84 -14.40 0.68
C THR A 168 0.64 -14.76 0.57
N TRP A 169 1.29 -14.39 -0.53
CA TRP A 169 2.71 -14.65 -0.78
C TRP A 169 3.59 -13.95 0.26
N MET A 170 3.40 -12.64 0.47
CA MET A 170 4.15 -11.85 1.44
C MET A 170 3.93 -12.35 2.87
N GLN A 171 2.72 -12.74 3.27
CA GLN A 171 2.50 -13.34 4.60
C GLN A 171 3.19 -14.71 4.77
N GLY A 172 3.50 -15.41 3.67
CA GLY A 172 4.35 -16.61 3.67
C GLY A 172 5.85 -16.34 3.72
N HIS A 173 6.29 -15.12 3.39
CA HIS A 173 7.70 -14.71 3.29
C HIS A 173 8.01 -13.48 4.17
N PRO A 174 7.82 -13.56 5.50
CA PRO A 174 7.95 -12.41 6.40
C PRO A 174 9.35 -11.78 6.41
N ASP A 175 10.40 -12.58 6.23
CA ASP A 175 11.81 -12.13 6.31
C ASP A 175 12.26 -11.35 5.05
N ASP A 176 11.41 -11.32 4.01
CA ASP A 176 11.72 -10.63 2.76
C ASP A 176 11.43 -9.12 2.85
N TYR A 177 10.58 -8.68 3.80
CA TYR A 177 10.12 -7.28 3.96
C TYR A 177 10.07 -6.77 5.41
N ARG A 178 10.76 -7.40 6.36
CA ARG A 178 10.79 -6.99 7.78
C ARG A 178 12.17 -6.55 8.26
#